data_AF-A0A6C2UGG2-F1
#
_entry.id   AF-A0A6C2UGG2-F1
#
_cell.length_a   1.000
_cell.length_b   1.000
_cell.length_c   1.000
_cell.angle_alpha   90.00
_cell.angle_beta   90.00
_cell.angle_gamma   90.00
#
_symmetry.space_group_name_H-M   'P 1'
#
loop_
_entity.id
_entity.type
_entity.pdbx_description
1 polymer ?
#
loop_
_entity_poly.entity_id
_entity_poly.type
_entity_poly.pdbx_seq_one_letter_code
_entity_poly.pdbx_strand_id
1 'polypeptide(L)'
;MMKINACSMIVLVCVTAATAMAETPTIEQCKENIDAMIDRMNEDATLGPCRPNWVSLKKQNAEPEWFLDGKIGIYFTWGLFTVPAYGSEWYARWMHLKPGEDRLSFYDHHRETWGEPDEFGYHEFAPMFKPTKFDPEDWAKLFVAAGARWAGPLCEHHDGYAMWDSELTPWNAMDAGPGRDLVGELEKAIKGEGLKFVTTFHHERTQSWFPRVEGWPTTSDDPVLQFMYMNIPEYQFNKIYQAKIGEVIYKYQPDMIWFDGRVSDVPEPHHLNFLACYFNQAHEWGKEVMVTTKKLEYPQEVSVMDFEKGRTAELTAYPWLSDDTISTRSWSYLDSDFYLKPVKVVLNDFIDTVSKNGHLLLNVSPRSDGIIPDDQRQILLTIGDWLKRNGEAIYSTRPWLEYGEGPAKMKQGGSHLKKFMAYTEKDIRYTGSKDGEELYVTVMGTPSGTVEPAILQVNDASGGQVELLSPKQNLTFEVKDKALVIHVPDNLPEDHAYAFKLTGFDVGLTPKAQQRRNEAIEAVDIKNIRFRKLHPNDIHFGQCKENRLNQ
;
A
#
# COMPACT_ATOMS: atom_id res chain seq x y z
N MET A 1 78.86 25.73 8.55
CA MET A 1 78.22 27.04 8.82
C MET A 1 77.25 27.33 7.69
N MET A 2 76.14 28.00 8.04
CA MET A 2 75.12 28.58 7.16
C MET A 2 73.92 27.70 6.80
N LYS A 3 72.83 27.94 7.55
CA LYS A 3 71.43 27.53 7.35
C LYS A 3 70.81 28.36 6.22
N ILE A 4 69.96 27.73 5.39
CA ILE A 4 68.80 28.40 4.78
C ILE A 4 67.61 27.43 4.88
N ASN A 5 66.63 27.81 5.70
CA ASN A 5 65.31 27.18 5.79
C ASN A 5 64.48 27.61 4.59
N ALA A 6 63.91 26.67 3.84
CA ALA A 6 62.79 26.94 2.94
C ALA A 6 61.51 26.43 3.62
N CYS A 7 60.67 27.36 4.05
CA CYS A 7 59.35 27.11 4.62
C CYS A 7 58.36 27.04 3.45
N SER A 8 57.82 25.86 3.14
CA SER A 8 56.73 25.73 2.16
C SER A 8 55.41 26.13 2.82
N MET A 9 54.87 27.29 2.46
CA MET A 9 53.46 27.62 2.71
C MET A 9 52.60 26.80 1.75
N ILE A 10 51.84 25.84 2.28
CA ILE A 10 50.70 25.24 1.59
C ILE A 10 49.54 26.23 1.78
N VAL A 11 49.21 26.96 0.72
CA VAL A 11 47.95 27.73 0.64
C VAL A 11 46.85 26.72 0.36
N LEU A 12 46.10 26.36 1.41
CA LEU A 12 44.88 25.58 1.28
C LEU A 12 43.81 26.52 0.71
N VAL A 13 43.57 26.44 -0.60
CA VAL A 13 42.43 27.10 -1.24
C VAL A 13 41.19 26.26 -0.90
N CYS A 14 40.47 26.67 0.14
CA CYS A 14 39.10 26.22 0.35
C CYS A 14 38.24 26.74 -0.80
N VAL A 15 37.98 25.90 -1.79
CA VAL A 15 36.88 26.12 -2.73
C VAL A 15 35.59 25.82 -1.96
N THR A 16 34.96 26.86 -1.42
CA THR A 16 33.56 26.80 -1.02
C THR A 16 32.75 26.67 -2.30
N ALA A 17 32.32 25.46 -2.63
CA ALA A 17 31.25 25.26 -3.59
C ALA A 17 29.97 25.82 -2.95
N ALA A 18 29.66 27.08 -3.26
CA ALA A 18 28.31 27.57 -3.10
C ALA A 18 27.45 26.81 -4.12
N THR A 19 26.73 25.79 -3.67
CA THR A 19 25.63 25.22 -4.44
C THR A 19 24.64 26.35 -4.68
N ALA A 20 24.58 26.85 -5.91
CA ALA A 20 23.47 27.68 -6.34
C ALA A 20 22.21 26.85 -6.10
N MET A 21 21.34 27.29 -5.18
CA MET A 21 19.99 26.74 -5.12
C MET A 21 19.37 27.05 -6.48
N ALA A 22 18.85 26.04 -7.17
CA ALA A 22 18.10 26.28 -8.39
C ALA A 22 16.97 27.28 -8.07
N GLU A 23 16.77 28.28 -8.92
CA GLU A 23 15.67 29.22 -8.74
C GLU A 23 14.35 28.46 -8.98
N THR A 24 13.36 28.70 -8.12
CA THR A 24 12.01 28.13 -8.26
C THR A 24 11.45 28.42 -9.66
N PRO A 25 10.92 27.42 -10.38
CA PRO A 25 10.48 27.60 -11.75
C PRO A 25 9.32 28.60 -11.83
N THR A 26 9.35 29.45 -12.86
CA THR A 26 8.18 30.29 -13.19
C THR A 26 7.03 29.42 -13.70
N ILE A 27 5.81 29.96 -13.73
CA ILE A 27 4.64 29.24 -14.24
C ILE A 27 4.77 28.96 -15.74
N GLU A 28 5.39 29.87 -16.50
CA GLU A 28 5.74 29.64 -17.90
C GLU A 28 6.71 28.45 -18.05
N GLN A 29 7.76 28.40 -17.22
CA GLN A 29 8.71 27.28 -17.24
C GLN A 29 8.03 25.96 -16.86
N CYS A 30 7.14 25.96 -15.86
CA CYS A 30 6.36 24.79 -15.48
C CYS A 30 5.55 24.27 -16.68
N LYS A 31 4.87 25.15 -17.41
CA LYS A 31 4.08 24.78 -18.60
C LYS A 31 4.94 24.17 -19.71
N GLU A 32 6.12 24.75 -19.98
CA GLU A 32 7.07 24.19 -20.94
C GLU A 32 7.57 22.80 -20.51
N ASN A 33 7.88 22.63 -19.22
CA ASN A 33 8.32 21.35 -18.66
C ASN A 33 7.20 20.28 -18.71
N ILE A 34 5.95 20.68 -18.48
CA ILE A 34 4.77 19.80 -18.63
C ILE A 34 4.65 19.33 -20.08
N ASP A 35 4.71 20.23 -21.06
CA ASP A 35 4.60 19.85 -22.47
C ASP A 35 5.77 18.94 -22.89
N ALA A 36 7.01 19.25 -22.46
CA ALA A 36 8.16 18.40 -22.71
C ALA A 36 8.05 17.00 -22.09
N MET A 37 7.50 16.92 -20.86
CA MET A 37 7.24 15.63 -20.19
C MET A 37 6.20 14.80 -20.94
N ILE A 38 5.12 15.44 -21.40
CA ILE A 38 4.08 14.78 -22.19
C ILE A 38 4.64 14.27 -23.53
N ASP A 39 5.47 15.07 -24.21
CA ASP A 39 6.12 14.65 -25.46
C ASP A 39 7.03 13.44 -25.24
N ARG A 40 7.82 13.43 -24.17
CA ARG A 40 8.65 12.28 -23.79
C ARG A 40 7.80 11.03 -23.51
N MET A 41 6.74 11.16 -22.72
CA MET A 41 5.84 10.03 -22.42
C MET A 41 5.15 9.49 -23.68
N ASN A 42 4.78 10.38 -24.62
CA ASN A 42 4.22 9.99 -25.91
C ASN A 42 5.24 9.21 -26.75
N GLU A 43 6.50 9.66 -26.78
CA GLU A 43 7.59 8.94 -27.45
C GLU A 43 7.74 7.52 -26.88
N ASP A 44 7.85 7.38 -25.56
CA ASP A 44 8.02 6.08 -24.92
C ASP A 44 6.79 5.17 -25.12
N ALA A 45 5.58 5.71 -25.01
CA ALA A 45 4.33 4.97 -25.26
C ALA A 45 4.18 4.50 -26.72
N THR A 46 4.79 5.20 -27.68
CA THR A 46 4.65 4.89 -29.12
C THR A 46 5.82 4.08 -29.68
N LEU A 47 7.02 4.17 -29.11
CA LEU A 47 8.21 3.46 -29.59
C LEU A 47 8.45 2.12 -28.87
N GLY A 48 8.03 1.97 -27.61
CA GLY A 48 8.25 0.74 -26.84
C GLY A 48 7.39 -0.46 -27.27
N PRO A 49 7.47 -1.62 -26.60
CA PRO A 49 6.66 -2.80 -26.94
C PRO A 49 5.18 -2.73 -26.50
N CYS A 50 4.86 -1.93 -25.49
CA CYS A 50 3.50 -1.68 -25.03
C CYS A 50 2.92 -0.48 -25.77
N ARG A 51 1.70 -0.64 -26.31
CA ARG A 51 0.94 0.41 -27.00
C ARG A 51 -0.15 0.96 -26.06
N PRO A 52 -0.55 2.24 -26.19
CA PRO A 52 -1.56 2.87 -25.33
C PRO A 52 -2.97 2.42 -25.72
N ASN A 53 -3.28 1.15 -25.51
CA ASN A 53 -4.60 0.55 -25.67
C ASN A 53 -4.70 -0.72 -24.82
N TRP A 54 -5.91 -1.03 -24.35
CA TRP A 54 -6.13 -2.18 -23.47
C TRP A 54 -5.69 -3.52 -24.07
N VAL A 55 -5.80 -3.72 -25.40
CA VAL A 55 -5.37 -4.98 -26.05
C VAL A 55 -3.87 -5.22 -25.86
N SER A 56 -3.06 -4.17 -25.87
CA SER A 56 -1.62 -4.27 -25.61
C SER A 56 -1.31 -4.31 -24.11
N LEU A 57 -1.95 -3.47 -23.30
CA LEU A 57 -1.62 -3.31 -21.88
C LEU A 57 -1.97 -4.56 -21.06
N LYS A 58 -3.08 -5.25 -21.39
CA LYS A 58 -3.50 -6.51 -20.76
C LYS A 58 -2.54 -7.69 -20.94
N LYS A 59 -1.48 -7.52 -21.75
CA LYS A 59 -0.43 -8.54 -21.90
C LYS A 59 0.66 -8.44 -20.83
N GLN A 60 0.70 -7.32 -20.09
CA GLN A 60 1.62 -7.18 -18.98
C GLN A 60 1.15 -8.01 -17.79
N ASN A 61 2.11 -8.53 -17.04
CA ASN A 61 1.81 -9.23 -15.81
C ASN A 61 1.34 -8.22 -14.75
N ALA A 62 0.04 -8.18 -14.47
CA ALA A 62 -0.53 -7.29 -13.44
C ALA A 62 -0.14 -7.70 -12.01
N GLU A 63 0.33 -8.93 -11.83
CA GLU A 63 0.47 -9.60 -10.53
C GLU A 63 1.88 -10.22 -10.41
N PRO A 64 2.94 -9.38 -10.31
CA PRO A 64 4.31 -9.90 -10.28
C PRO A 64 4.55 -10.77 -9.04
N GLU A 65 5.39 -11.80 -9.19
CA GLU A 65 5.60 -12.80 -8.12
C GLU A 65 6.15 -12.18 -6.84
N TRP A 66 6.93 -11.09 -6.92
CA TRP A 66 7.43 -10.38 -5.74
C TRP A 66 6.29 -9.78 -4.90
N PHE A 67 5.20 -9.35 -5.54
CA PHE A 67 4.02 -8.83 -4.84
C PHE A 67 3.24 -9.98 -4.20
N LEU A 68 2.98 -11.02 -5.00
CA LEU A 68 2.28 -12.23 -4.55
C LEU A 68 2.99 -12.92 -3.38
N ASP A 69 4.31 -12.85 -3.32
CA ASP A 69 5.10 -13.42 -2.23
C ASP A 69 5.28 -12.47 -1.05
N GLY A 70 5.22 -11.16 -1.32
CA GLY A 70 5.52 -10.11 -0.37
C GLY A 70 4.47 -9.96 0.73
N LYS A 71 3.19 -10.17 0.41
CA LYS A 71 1.98 -10.12 1.28
C LYS A 71 1.69 -8.80 1.99
N ILE A 72 2.71 -8.12 2.52
CA ILE A 72 2.58 -6.88 3.29
C ILE A 72 3.57 -5.82 2.80
N GLY A 73 3.07 -4.61 2.70
CA GLY A 73 3.89 -3.42 2.57
C GLY A 73 3.36 -2.26 3.39
N ILE A 74 4.14 -1.18 3.42
CA ILE A 74 3.87 -0.01 4.25
C ILE A 74 3.90 1.26 3.41
N TYR A 75 2.89 2.10 3.56
CA TYR A 75 2.96 3.49 3.14
C TYR A 75 2.59 4.40 4.30
N PHE A 76 2.58 5.70 4.04
CA PHE A 76 2.30 6.70 5.06
C PHE A 76 1.60 7.90 4.46
N THR A 77 0.58 8.37 5.16
CA THR A 77 -0.16 9.58 4.79
C THR A 77 0.50 10.76 5.49
N TRP A 78 1.54 11.28 4.84
CA TRP A 78 2.38 12.37 5.32
C TRP A 78 2.65 13.38 4.22
N GLY A 79 2.53 14.67 4.56
CA GLY A 79 2.66 15.77 3.62
C GLY A 79 2.14 17.07 4.22
N LEU A 80 1.87 18.06 3.37
CA LEU A 80 1.48 19.41 3.81
C LEU A 80 0.26 19.41 4.74
N PHE A 81 -0.73 18.57 4.44
CA PHE A 81 -1.97 18.43 5.24
C PHE A 81 -1.72 17.90 6.67
N THR A 82 -0.49 17.47 7.01
CA THR A 82 -0.14 17.06 8.37
C THR A 82 0.29 18.23 9.27
N VAL A 83 0.59 19.40 8.70
CA VAL A 83 0.97 20.59 9.47
C VAL A 83 -0.12 21.03 10.46
N PRO A 84 -1.41 21.09 10.07
CA PRO A 84 -2.48 21.48 10.99
C PRO A 84 -2.78 20.42 12.05
N ALA A 85 -2.39 19.15 11.83
CA ALA A 85 -2.62 18.01 12.72
C ALA A 85 -4.07 17.91 13.27
N TYR A 86 -5.08 18.25 12.44
CA TYR A 86 -6.47 18.34 12.86
C TYR A 86 -7.44 17.65 11.89
N GLY A 87 -8.46 16.98 12.45
CA GLY A 87 -9.56 16.35 11.72
C GLY A 87 -9.18 15.12 10.86
N SER A 88 -8.51 15.34 9.72
CA SER A 88 -7.96 14.30 8.83
C SER A 88 -7.05 14.88 7.75
N GLU A 89 -6.48 14.01 6.91
CA GLU A 89 -5.75 14.35 5.68
C GLU A 89 -6.59 15.15 4.65
N TRP A 90 -7.90 15.28 4.87
CA TRP A 90 -8.79 16.10 4.07
C TRP A 90 -8.92 17.54 4.60
N TYR A 91 -8.08 17.94 5.55
CA TYR A 91 -8.05 19.30 6.11
C TYR A 91 -8.08 20.37 5.02
N ALA A 92 -7.23 20.23 3.99
CA ALA A 92 -7.13 21.13 2.85
C ALA A 92 -8.48 21.40 2.15
N ARG A 93 -9.38 20.43 2.14
CA ARG A 93 -10.73 20.59 1.58
C ARG A 93 -11.67 21.22 2.60
N TRP A 94 -11.75 20.63 3.79
CA TRP A 94 -12.81 20.95 4.75
C TRP A 94 -12.62 22.30 5.44
N MET A 95 -11.38 22.80 5.53
CA MET A 95 -11.15 24.17 6.03
C MET A 95 -11.86 25.24 5.18
N HIS A 96 -12.28 24.90 3.95
CA HIS A 96 -12.97 25.82 3.06
C HIS A 96 -14.51 25.67 3.06
N LEU A 97 -15.09 24.84 3.92
CA LEU A 97 -16.56 24.70 4.03
C LEU A 97 -17.06 25.42 5.27
N LYS A 98 -18.01 26.35 5.10
CA LYS A 98 -18.48 27.22 6.18
C LYS A 98 -19.22 26.44 7.28
N PRO A 99 -19.39 27.01 8.50
CA PRO A 99 -19.96 26.30 9.63
C PRO A 99 -21.32 25.66 9.31
N GLY A 100 -21.49 24.39 9.69
CA GLY A 100 -22.68 23.60 9.39
C GLY A 100 -22.64 22.82 8.08
N GLU A 101 -21.62 23.02 7.24
CA GLU A 101 -21.40 22.27 5.99
C GLU A 101 -20.48 21.05 6.16
N ASP A 102 -19.75 20.95 7.29
CA ASP A 102 -18.97 19.78 7.68
C ASP A 102 -19.37 19.26 9.09
N ARG A 103 -18.88 18.07 9.45
CA ARG A 103 -19.19 17.42 10.74
C ARG A 103 -18.12 17.61 11.82
N LEU A 104 -16.96 18.16 11.46
CA LEU A 104 -15.73 18.12 12.27
C LEU A 104 -15.15 19.50 12.55
N SER A 105 -15.90 20.56 12.22
CA SER A 105 -15.60 21.96 12.49
C SER A 105 -14.21 22.37 12.00
N PHE A 106 -13.80 21.92 10.81
CA PHE A 106 -12.49 22.23 10.25
C PHE A 106 -12.32 23.74 10.05
N TYR A 107 -13.36 24.38 9.49
CA TYR A 107 -13.37 25.82 9.29
C TYR A 107 -13.29 26.61 10.61
N ASP A 108 -14.07 26.24 11.63
CA ASP A 108 -14.03 26.95 12.92
C ASP A 108 -12.65 26.80 13.57
N HIS A 109 -12.09 25.60 13.58
CA HIS A 109 -10.72 25.37 14.06
C HIS A 109 -9.70 26.18 13.25
N HIS A 110 -9.85 26.25 11.92
CA HIS A 110 -8.96 27.03 11.06
C HIS A 110 -9.00 28.51 11.41
N ARG A 111 -10.21 29.08 11.47
CA ARG A 111 -10.46 30.47 11.83
C ARG A 111 -9.89 30.83 13.19
N GLU A 112 -10.09 29.96 14.17
CA GLU A 112 -9.64 30.21 15.54
C GLU A 112 -8.11 30.12 15.70
N THR A 113 -7.44 29.32 14.87
CA THR A 113 -6.00 29.05 15.00
C THR A 113 -5.13 29.93 14.08
N TRP A 114 -5.56 30.16 12.84
CA TRP A 114 -4.79 30.88 11.82
C TRP A 114 -5.49 32.12 11.25
N GLY A 115 -6.82 32.17 11.29
CA GLY A 115 -7.62 33.26 10.71
C GLY A 115 -8.54 32.77 9.59
N GLU A 116 -9.27 33.69 8.97
CA GLU A 116 -10.20 33.33 7.89
C GLU A 116 -9.46 32.72 6.68
N PRO A 117 -10.02 31.72 5.97
CA PRO A 117 -9.33 31.06 4.84
C PRO A 117 -8.98 31.96 3.65
N ASP A 118 -9.55 33.17 3.55
CA ASP A 118 -9.13 34.19 2.58
C ASP A 118 -7.89 34.97 3.01
N GLU A 119 -7.66 35.11 4.32
CA GLU A 119 -6.47 35.73 4.89
C GLU A 119 -5.33 34.73 5.09
N PHE A 120 -5.66 33.51 5.52
CA PHE A 120 -4.72 32.40 5.67
C PHE A 120 -5.20 31.20 4.83
N GLY A 121 -4.76 31.14 3.58
CA GLY A 121 -5.09 30.02 2.69
C GLY A 121 -4.32 28.74 3.02
N TYR A 122 -4.80 27.59 2.54
CA TYR A 122 -4.09 26.31 2.73
C TYR A 122 -2.60 26.34 2.28
N HIS A 123 -2.29 27.09 1.23
CA HIS A 123 -0.93 27.24 0.71
C HIS A 123 0.04 27.89 1.71
N GLU A 124 -0.45 28.65 2.70
CA GLU A 124 0.37 29.27 3.75
C GLU A 124 0.99 28.24 4.72
N PHE A 125 0.49 26.99 4.72
CA PHE A 125 1.14 25.91 5.46
C PHE A 125 2.45 25.45 4.82
N ALA A 126 2.69 25.73 3.53
CA ALA A 126 3.85 25.23 2.80
C ALA A 126 5.19 25.62 3.49
N PRO A 127 5.44 26.91 3.84
CA PRO A 127 6.63 27.30 4.60
C PRO A 127 6.65 26.77 6.05
N MET A 128 5.55 26.23 6.56
CA MET A 128 5.48 25.63 7.90
C MET A 128 5.78 24.13 7.89
N PHE A 129 5.73 23.47 6.73
CA PHE A 129 6.08 22.07 6.60
C PHE A 129 7.60 21.87 6.71
N LYS A 130 8.07 21.65 7.94
CA LYS A 130 9.48 21.54 8.30
C LYS A 130 9.78 20.20 8.97
N PRO A 131 10.04 19.14 8.18
CA PRO A 131 10.37 17.80 8.65
C PRO A 131 11.79 17.71 9.24
N THR A 132 12.07 18.46 10.30
CA THR A 132 13.41 18.62 10.90
C THR A 132 13.97 17.36 11.54
N LYS A 133 13.12 16.36 11.80
CA LYS A 133 13.49 15.06 12.40
C LYS A 133 13.21 13.90 11.45
N PHE A 134 12.90 14.19 10.19
CA PHE A 134 12.73 13.17 9.17
C PHE A 134 14.07 12.53 8.81
N ASP A 135 14.14 11.21 9.01
CA ASP A 135 15.24 10.34 8.63
C ASP A 135 14.70 9.19 7.76
N PRO A 136 14.97 9.20 6.44
CA PRO A 136 14.49 8.15 5.53
C PRO A 136 15.08 6.77 5.85
N GLU A 137 16.29 6.72 6.42
CA GLU A 137 16.98 5.46 6.78
C GLU A 137 16.34 4.82 8.03
N ASP A 138 15.95 5.63 9.02
CA ASP A 138 15.20 5.12 10.18
C ASP A 138 13.85 4.53 9.75
N TRP A 139 13.15 5.22 8.84
CA TRP A 139 11.86 4.76 8.33
C TRP A 139 12.01 3.46 7.55
N ALA A 140 12.97 3.36 6.63
CA ALA A 140 13.23 2.14 5.86
C ALA A 140 13.54 0.95 6.77
N LYS A 141 14.40 1.13 7.78
CA LYS A 141 14.71 0.10 8.78
C LYS A 141 13.51 -0.32 9.61
N LEU A 142 12.68 0.64 10.02
CA LEU A 142 11.43 0.34 10.72
C LEU A 142 10.50 -0.51 9.84
N PHE A 143 10.39 -0.22 8.54
CA PHE A 143 9.53 -0.98 7.64
C PHE A 143 10.05 -2.40 7.42
N VAL A 144 11.37 -2.59 7.29
CA VAL A 144 11.97 -3.94 7.30
C VAL A 144 11.68 -4.67 8.59
N ALA A 145 11.89 -4.01 9.74
CA ALA A 145 11.63 -4.59 11.06
C ALA A 145 10.17 -4.99 11.23
N ALA A 146 9.23 -4.25 10.63
CA ALA A 146 7.81 -4.55 10.60
C ALA A 146 7.43 -5.73 9.69
N GLY A 147 8.38 -6.26 8.90
CA GLY A 147 8.16 -7.35 7.97
C GLY A 147 7.67 -6.93 6.59
N ALA A 148 7.71 -5.63 6.25
CA ALA A 148 7.35 -5.19 4.91
C ALA A 148 8.24 -5.83 3.83
N ARG A 149 7.69 -5.97 2.61
CA ARG A 149 8.43 -6.39 1.41
C ARG A 149 8.42 -5.33 0.32
N TRP A 150 7.53 -4.35 0.46
CA TRP A 150 7.42 -3.16 -0.36
C TRP A 150 7.03 -1.99 0.53
N ALA A 151 7.53 -0.80 0.24
CA ALA A 151 7.16 0.41 0.96
C ALA A 151 7.33 1.66 0.11
N GLY A 152 6.69 2.77 0.50
CA GLY A 152 7.01 4.07 -0.06
C GLY A 152 5.97 5.16 0.17
N PRO A 153 6.19 6.35 -0.42
CA PRO A 153 5.45 7.55 -0.06
C PRO A 153 4.11 7.72 -0.78
N LEU A 154 3.26 8.49 -0.11
CA LEU A 154 2.30 9.36 -0.77
C LEU A 154 3.04 10.48 -1.50
N CYS A 155 3.11 10.39 -2.83
CA CYS A 155 3.83 11.35 -3.66
C CYS A 155 3.06 12.67 -3.78
N GLU A 156 1.76 12.57 -4.03
CA GLU A 156 0.86 13.72 -4.03
C GLU A 156 -0.53 13.27 -3.60
N HIS A 157 -1.11 13.99 -2.64
CA HIS A 157 -2.48 13.75 -2.19
C HIS A 157 -3.47 14.58 -3.04
N HIS A 158 -4.74 14.65 -2.63
CA HIS A 158 -5.74 15.49 -3.29
C HIS A 158 -5.48 17.01 -3.19
N ASP A 159 -4.45 17.43 -2.43
CA ASP A 159 -4.21 18.82 -2.05
C ASP A 159 -3.31 19.60 -3.01
N GLY A 160 -2.78 18.94 -4.05
CA GLY A 160 -2.02 19.59 -5.13
C GLY A 160 -0.53 19.83 -4.83
N TYR A 161 -0.04 19.34 -3.69
CA TYR A 161 1.35 19.54 -3.24
C TYR A 161 2.22 18.31 -3.52
N ALA A 162 3.24 18.48 -4.36
CA ALA A 162 4.16 17.41 -4.73
C ALA A 162 5.23 17.18 -3.64
N MET A 163 5.37 15.95 -3.13
CA MET A 163 6.33 15.61 -2.07
C MET A 163 7.77 15.40 -2.59
N TRP A 164 8.05 15.73 -3.85
CA TRP A 164 9.35 15.55 -4.49
C TRP A 164 9.87 16.87 -5.08
N ASP A 165 11.12 16.89 -5.53
CA ASP A 165 11.68 18.01 -6.29
C ASP A 165 11.09 18.02 -7.71
N SER A 166 10.02 18.79 -7.95
CA SER A 166 9.24 18.79 -9.20
C SER A 166 9.55 20.02 -10.05
N GLU A 167 9.83 19.80 -11.33
CA GLU A 167 9.98 20.89 -12.30
C GLU A 167 8.64 21.34 -12.92
N LEU A 168 7.53 20.68 -12.53
CA LEU A 168 6.21 20.83 -13.15
C LEU A 168 5.28 21.75 -12.36
N THR A 169 5.63 22.07 -11.12
CA THR A 169 4.84 22.91 -10.23
C THR A 169 5.75 23.58 -9.19
N PRO A 170 5.54 24.86 -8.84
CA PRO A 170 6.25 25.47 -7.71
C PRO A 170 5.74 24.95 -6.34
N TRP A 171 4.59 24.27 -6.31
CA TRP A 171 4.01 23.68 -5.10
C TRP A 171 4.57 22.29 -4.85
N ASN A 172 5.82 22.26 -4.43
CA ASN A 172 6.54 21.02 -4.15
C ASN A 172 7.46 21.14 -2.92
N ALA A 173 7.98 20.01 -2.42
CA ALA A 173 8.81 19.92 -1.22
C ALA A 173 10.19 20.60 -1.33
N MET A 174 10.71 20.76 -2.55
CA MET A 174 11.96 21.50 -2.80
C MET A 174 11.72 23.01 -2.77
N ASP A 175 10.76 23.50 -3.56
CA ASP A 175 10.55 24.93 -3.75
C ASP A 175 9.73 25.60 -2.65
N ALA A 176 8.68 24.91 -2.20
CA ALA A 176 7.69 25.45 -1.27
C ALA A 176 7.62 24.59 0.00
N GLY A 177 8.71 24.51 0.76
CA GLY A 177 8.72 23.81 2.05
C GLY A 177 10.11 23.43 2.56
N PRO A 178 10.43 22.14 2.73
CA PRO A 178 11.69 21.71 3.33
C PRO A 178 12.97 21.99 2.54
N GLY A 179 12.90 22.28 1.23
CA GLY A 179 14.10 22.31 0.39
C GLY A 179 14.70 20.92 0.18
N ARG A 180 13.84 19.88 0.13
CA ARG A 180 14.26 18.47 0.07
C ARG A 180 13.40 17.69 -0.91
N ASP A 181 14.04 16.81 -1.66
CA ASP A 181 13.38 15.79 -2.46
C ASP A 181 13.00 14.59 -1.57
N LEU A 182 11.87 14.70 -0.86
CA LEU A 182 11.49 13.69 0.14
C LEU A 182 11.21 12.32 -0.50
N VAL A 183 10.58 12.28 -1.68
CA VAL A 183 10.34 11.03 -2.43
C VAL A 183 11.67 10.40 -2.87
N GLY A 184 12.60 11.18 -3.42
CA GLY A 184 13.91 10.67 -3.83
C GLY A 184 14.80 10.21 -2.68
N GLU A 185 14.72 10.87 -1.52
CA GLU A 185 15.40 10.42 -0.30
C GLU A 185 14.83 9.08 0.22
N LEU A 186 13.51 8.93 0.21
CA LEU A 186 12.84 7.68 0.59
C LEU A 186 13.11 6.55 -0.41
N GLU A 187 13.12 6.85 -1.71
CA GLU A 187 13.45 5.89 -2.76
C GLU A 187 14.79 5.22 -2.50
N LYS A 188 15.82 6.03 -2.22
CA LYS A 188 17.18 5.55 -1.94
C LYS A 188 17.22 4.68 -0.69
N ALA A 189 16.63 5.14 0.42
CA ALA A 189 16.66 4.41 1.69
C ALA A 189 15.88 3.08 1.61
N ILE A 190 14.67 3.10 1.04
CA ILE A 190 13.80 1.93 0.93
C ILE A 190 14.43 0.86 0.03
N LYS A 191 14.94 1.26 -1.14
CA LYS A 191 15.65 0.32 -2.02
C LYS A 191 16.99 -0.13 -1.44
N GLY A 192 17.67 0.74 -0.67
CA GLY A 192 18.90 0.41 0.05
C GLY A 192 18.73 -0.70 1.07
N GLU A 193 17.56 -0.78 1.70
CA GLU A 193 17.15 -1.86 2.60
C GLU A 193 16.54 -3.09 1.86
N GLY A 194 16.58 -3.10 0.52
CA GLY A 194 16.14 -4.22 -0.31
C GLY A 194 14.63 -4.36 -0.46
N LEU A 195 13.85 -3.35 -0.07
CA LEU A 195 12.42 -3.32 -0.28
C LEU A 195 12.07 -2.85 -1.70
N LYS A 196 10.96 -3.36 -2.21
CA LYS A 196 10.32 -2.85 -3.43
C LYS A 196 9.75 -1.46 -3.19
N PHE A 197 9.93 -0.53 -4.12
CA PHE A 197 9.55 0.87 -3.94
C PHE A 197 8.14 1.16 -4.48
N VAL A 198 7.29 1.75 -3.65
CA VAL A 198 5.89 2.06 -3.97
C VAL A 198 5.69 3.57 -4.01
N THR A 199 4.96 4.07 -5.01
CA THR A 199 4.54 5.47 -5.07
C THR A 199 3.03 5.52 -5.12
N THR A 200 2.40 6.30 -4.22
CA THR A 200 0.94 6.45 -4.19
C THR A 200 0.52 7.85 -4.66
N PHE A 201 -0.57 7.91 -5.41
CA PHE A 201 -1.12 9.12 -6.02
C PHE A 201 -2.61 9.25 -5.75
N HIS A 202 -3.02 10.46 -5.38
CA HIS A 202 -4.42 10.82 -5.14
C HIS A 202 -4.79 12.12 -5.90
N HIS A 203 -3.94 12.60 -6.81
CA HIS A 203 -4.12 13.91 -7.45
C HIS A 203 -5.13 13.90 -8.61
N GLU A 204 -5.73 12.76 -8.95
CA GLU A 204 -6.79 12.64 -9.97
C GLU A 204 -8.03 13.48 -9.63
N ARG A 205 -8.25 13.78 -8.34
CA ARG A 205 -9.41 14.56 -7.87
C ARG A 205 -9.11 16.02 -7.61
N THR A 206 -7.85 16.46 -7.64
CA THR A 206 -7.43 17.79 -7.14
C THR A 206 -8.24 18.92 -7.76
N GLN A 207 -8.56 18.87 -9.07
CA GLN A 207 -9.39 19.89 -9.74
C GLN A 207 -10.80 20.05 -9.14
N SER A 208 -11.40 18.97 -8.65
CA SER A 208 -12.73 18.98 -8.01
C SER A 208 -12.67 18.93 -6.48
N TRP A 209 -11.46 18.90 -5.93
CA TRP A 209 -11.22 18.67 -4.51
C TRP A 209 -11.51 19.90 -3.65
N PHE A 210 -11.10 21.08 -4.11
CA PHE A 210 -11.28 22.33 -3.38
C PHE A 210 -12.67 22.94 -3.64
N PRO A 211 -13.41 23.33 -2.59
CA PRO A 211 -14.60 24.17 -2.74
C PRO A 211 -14.26 25.48 -3.45
N ARG A 212 -15.02 25.85 -4.48
CA ARG A 212 -14.84 27.10 -5.24
C ARG A 212 -15.62 28.23 -4.55
N VAL A 213 -14.99 28.85 -3.56
CA VAL A 213 -15.57 29.95 -2.78
C VAL A 213 -15.06 31.27 -3.35
N GLU A 214 -15.98 32.15 -3.78
CA GLU A 214 -15.65 33.45 -4.37
C GLU A 214 -14.87 34.32 -3.37
N GLY A 215 -13.79 34.95 -3.85
CA GLY A 215 -12.92 35.82 -3.05
C GLY A 215 -11.85 35.07 -2.25
N TRP A 216 -11.83 33.74 -2.29
CA TRP A 216 -10.85 32.92 -1.58
C TRP A 216 -9.75 32.40 -2.52
N PRO A 217 -8.59 31.97 -1.99
CA PRO A 217 -7.49 31.44 -2.80
C PRO A 217 -7.88 30.32 -3.77
N THR A 218 -8.89 29.51 -3.42
CA THR A 218 -9.39 28.41 -4.27
C THR A 218 -10.08 28.87 -5.56
N THR A 219 -10.42 30.15 -5.68
CA THR A 219 -10.97 30.77 -6.91
C THR A 219 -10.07 31.88 -7.46
N SER A 220 -8.84 32.01 -6.95
CA SER A 220 -7.90 33.05 -7.39
C SER A 220 -7.55 32.92 -8.88
N ASP A 221 -7.32 34.08 -9.52
CA ASP A 221 -6.76 34.22 -10.86
C ASP A 221 -5.22 34.33 -10.86
N ASP A 222 -4.60 34.29 -9.67
CA ASP A 222 -3.13 34.20 -9.55
C ASP A 222 -2.64 32.88 -10.19
N PRO A 223 -1.81 32.92 -11.25
CA PRO A 223 -1.33 31.73 -11.92
C PRO A 223 -0.59 30.74 -11.01
N VAL A 224 0.08 31.23 -9.96
CA VAL A 224 0.77 30.38 -8.99
C VAL A 224 -0.24 29.63 -8.14
N LEU A 225 -1.24 30.31 -7.58
CA LEU A 225 -2.28 29.66 -6.78
C LEU A 225 -3.18 28.74 -7.62
N GLN A 226 -3.38 29.05 -8.90
CA GLN A 226 -4.10 28.17 -9.83
C GLN A 226 -3.44 26.79 -9.96
N PHE A 227 -2.10 26.70 -9.88
CA PHE A 227 -1.38 25.42 -9.88
C PHE A 227 -1.53 24.64 -8.57
N MET A 228 -1.72 25.30 -7.42
CA MET A 228 -2.00 24.62 -6.16
C MET A 228 -3.42 24.04 -6.16
N TYR A 229 -4.40 24.89 -6.44
CA TYR A 229 -5.83 24.57 -6.28
C TYR A 229 -6.47 23.97 -7.53
N MET A 230 -5.67 23.77 -8.59
CA MET A 230 -6.11 23.30 -9.90
C MET A 230 -7.34 24.07 -10.41
N ASN A 231 -7.39 25.39 -10.18
CA ASN A 231 -8.44 26.27 -10.69
C ASN A 231 -8.13 26.63 -12.16
N ILE A 232 -8.01 25.61 -13.00
CA ILE A 232 -7.55 25.69 -14.38
C ILE A 232 -8.49 24.90 -15.30
N PRO A 233 -8.47 25.16 -16.62
CA PRO A 233 -9.21 24.37 -17.58
C PRO A 233 -8.86 22.87 -17.50
N GLU A 234 -9.86 22.01 -17.67
CA GLU A 234 -9.73 20.54 -17.58
C GLU A 234 -8.60 19.98 -18.47
N TYR A 235 -8.44 20.49 -19.69
CA TYR A 235 -7.37 20.01 -20.58
C TYR A 235 -5.96 20.28 -20.02
N GLN A 236 -5.76 21.35 -19.25
CA GLN A 236 -4.49 21.65 -18.58
C GLN A 236 -4.31 20.75 -17.37
N PHE A 237 -5.35 20.58 -16.56
CA PHE A 237 -5.34 19.66 -15.41
C PHE A 237 -4.96 18.23 -15.85
N ASN A 238 -5.58 17.70 -16.90
CA ASN A 238 -5.30 16.35 -17.39
C ASN A 238 -3.86 16.18 -17.87
N LYS A 239 -3.28 17.21 -18.50
CA LYS A 239 -1.85 17.23 -18.86
C LYS A 239 -0.96 17.22 -17.63
N ILE A 240 -1.24 18.08 -16.65
CA ILE A 240 -0.48 18.14 -15.38
C ILE A 240 -0.55 16.81 -14.64
N TYR A 241 -1.74 16.23 -14.53
CA TYR A 241 -1.97 14.93 -13.90
C TYR A 241 -1.04 13.86 -14.49
N GLN A 242 -1.03 13.74 -15.83
CA GLN A 242 -0.22 12.76 -16.54
C GLN A 242 1.28 13.06 -16.43
N ALA A 243 1.69 14.33 -16.59
CA ALA A 243 3.08 14.75 -16.53
C ALA A 243 3.71 14.48 -15.15
N LYS A 244 2.98 14.73 -14.05
CA LYS A 244 3.45 14.43 -12.68
C LYS A 244 3.73 12.94 -12.48
N ILE A 245 2.89 12.07 -13.02
CA ILE A 245 3.13 10.62 -12.99
C ILE A 245 4.38 10.27 -13.80
N GLY A 246 4.54 10.84 -14.99
CA GLY A 246 5.73 10.68 -15.83
C GLY A 246 7.02 11.10 -15.12
N GLU A 247 7.02 12.26 -14.47
CA GLU A 247 8.19 12.75 -13.73
C GLU A 247 8.64 11.76 -12.64
N VAL A 248 7.70 11.21 -11.87
CA VAL A 248 7.98 10.19 -10.85
C VAL A 248 8.48 8.87 -11.46
N ILE A 249 7.91 8.43 -12.58
CA ILE A 249 8.38 7.25 -13.34
C ILE A 249 9.85 7.40 -13.70
N TYR A 250 10.22 8.53 -14.32
CA TYR A 250 11.58 8.74 -14.79
C TYR A 250 12.58 9.00 -13.67
N LYS A 251 12.19 9.73 -12.61
CA LYS A 251 13.09 10.07 -11.50
C LYS A 251 13.33 8.88 -10.58
N TYR A 252 12.27 8.11 -10.25
CA TYR A 252 12.32 7.19 -9.10
C TYR A 252 12.10 5.71 -9.45
N GLN A 253 11.67 5.40 -10.68
CA GLN A 253 11.49 4.02 -11.15
C GLN A 253 10.74 3.13 -10.14
N PRO A 254 9.48 3.45 -9.79
CA PRO A 254 8.72 2.66 -8.83
C PRO A 254 8.53 1.22 -9.29
N ASP A 255 8.43 0.30 -8.34
CA ASP A 255 7.99 -1.09 -8.59
C ASP A 255 6.45 -1.19 -8.58
N MET A 256 5.77 -0.30 -7.83
CA MET A 256 4.30 -0.21 -7.79
C MET A 256 3.86 1.25 -7.83
N ILE A 257 2.88 1.54 -8.69
CA ILE A 257 2.13 2.80 -8.66
C ILE A 257 0.72 2.51 -8.13
N TRP A 258 0.38 3.09 -6.99
CA TRP A 258 -0.93 2.96 -6.37
C TRP A 258 -1.75 4.21 -6.65
N PHE A 259 -3.00 4.05 -7.08
CA PHE A 259 -3.94 5.15 -7.25
C PHE A 259 -5.11 5.06 -6.27
N ASP A 260 -5.50 6.22 -5.75
CA ASP A 260 -6.75 6.35 -5.00
C ASP A 260 -7.96 6.20 -5.93
N GLY A 261 -9.16 6.38 -5.39
CA GLY A 261 -10.39 6.28 -6.14
C GLY A 261 -10.66 7.51 -6.99
N ARG A 262 -11.40 7.28 -8.08
CA ARG A 262 -11.80 8.27 -9.10
C ARG A 262 -10.72 8.58 -10.13
N VAL A 263 -9.89 7.60 -10.48
CA VAL A 263 -9.02 7.75 -11.67
C VAL A 263 -9.86 8.01 -12.93
N SER A 264 -11.11 7.53 -12.95
CA SER A 264 -12.07 7.77 -14.02
C SER A 264 -12.51 9.25 -14.18
N ASP A 265 -12.17 10.14 -13.24
CA ASP A 265 -12.35 11.58 -13.41
C ASP A 265 -11.39 12.17 -14.46
N VAL A 266 -10.25 11.50 -14.73
CA VAL A 266 -9.33 11.86 -15.83
C VAL A 266 -9.67 11.03 -17.08
N PRO A 267 -9.69 11.61 -18.30
CA PRO A 267 -10.02 10.88 -19.51
C PRO A 267 -9.05 9.71 -19.83
N GLU A 268 -9.63 8.60 -20.33
CA GLU A 268 -8.93 7.35 -20.68
C GLU A 268 -7.61 7.51 -21.46
N PRO A 269 -7.49 8.40 -22.47
CA PRO A 269 -6.24 8.53 -23.22
C PRO A 269 -5.01 8.86 -22.36
N HIS A 270 -5.18 9.62 -21.28
CA HIS A 270 -4.08 9.95 -20.35
C HIS A 270 -3.63 8.70 -19.57
N HIS A 271 -4.60 7.86 -19.15
CA HIS A 271 -4.34 6.59 -18.48
C HIS A 271 -3.61 5.60 -19.37
N LEU A 272 -4.11 5.41 -20.60
CA LEU A 272 -3.50 4.51 -21.57
C LEU A 272 -2.07 4.91 -21.90
N ASN A 273 -1.82 6.22 -21.99
CA ASN A 273 -0.49 6.75 -22.27
C ASN A 273 0.50 6.48 -21.13
N PHE A 274 0.16 6.88 -19.89
CA PHE A 274 1.11 6.67 -18.79
C PHE A 274 1.33 5.17 -18.51
N LEU A 275 0.30 4.33 -18.65
CA LEU A 275 0.46 2.87 -18.49
C LEU A 275 1.41 2.30 -19.54
N ALA A 276 1.28 2.71 -20.81
CA ALA A 276 2.20 2.29 -21.86
C ALA A 276 3.63 2.78 -21.58
N CYS A 277 3.79 4.06 -21.21
CA CYS A 277 5.07 4.63 -20.80
C CYS A 277 5.70 3.83 -19.64
N TYR A 278 4.96 3.63 -18.55
CA TYR A 278 5.46 2.95 -17.35
C TYR A 278 5.90 1.52 -17.65
N PHE A 279 5.09 0.75 -18.39
CA PHE A 279 5.42 -0.63 -18.74
C PHE A 279 6.59 -0.72 -19.74
N ASN A 280 6.73 0.25 -20.65
CA ASN A 280 7.89 0.31 -21.54
C ASN A 280 9.17 0.63 -20.76
N GLN A 281 9.12 1.60 -19.85
CA GLN A 281 10.25 1.89 -18.96
C GLN A 281 10.61 0.68 -18.07
N ALA A 282 9.62 -0.04 -17.56
CA ALA A 282 9.87 -1.26 -16.80
C ALA A 282 10.63 -2.32 -17.61
N HIS A 283 10.35 -2.44 -18.91
CA HIS A 283 11.09 -3.33 -19.80
C HIS A 283 12.54 -2.88 -19.98
N GLU A 284 12.78 -1.57 -20.13
CA GLU A 284 14.14 -1.02 -20.19
C GLU A 284 14.92 -1.26 -18.88
N TRP A 285 14.25 -1.16 -17.74
CA TRP A 285 14.85 -1.40 -16.43
C TRP A 285 15.04 -2.89 -16.13
N GLY A 286 14.47 -3.79 -16.94
CA GLY A 286 14.44 -5.22 -16.65
C GLY A 286 13.68 -5.56 -15.36
N LYS A 287 12.60 -4.82 -15.07
CA LYS A 287 11.80 -4.95 -13.84
C LYS A 287 10.37 -5.39 -14.16
N GLU A 288 9.81 -6.22 -13.29
CA GLU A 288 8.37 -6.40 -13.23
C GLU A 288 7.75 -5.34 -12.31
N VAL A 289 6.83 -4.56 -12.87
CA VAL A 289 6.12 -3.49 -12.16
C VAL A 289 4.63 -3.78 -12.12
N MET A 290 3.91 -3.07 -11.24
CA MET A 290 2.46 -3.19 -11.15
C MET A 290 1.76 -1.86 -10.87
N VAL A 291 0.45 -1.85 -11.07
CA VAL A 291 -0.45 -0.73 -10.77
C VAL A 291 -1.63 -1.24 -9.95
N THR A 292 -2.11 -0.43 -9.02
CA THR A 292 -3.33 -0.74 -8.25
C THR A 292 -4.34 0.38 -8.37
N THR A 293 -5.63 0.02 -8.34
CA THR A 293 -6.75 0.98 -8.37
C THR A 293 -7.85 0.56 -7.43
N LYS A 294 -8.60 1.55 -6.90
CA LYS A 294 -9.86 1.28 -6.21
C LYS A 294 -10.91 0.76 -7.21
N LYS A 295 -11.88 -0.02 -6.72
CA LYS A 295 -13.16 -0.30 -7.43
C LYS A 295 -13.04 -0.83 -8.87
N LEU A 296 -11.90 -1.44 -9.25
CA LEU A 296 -11.65 -1.93 -10.62
C LEU A 296 -11.82 -0.83 -11.67
N GLU A 297 -11.30 0.37 -11.38
CA GLU A 297 -11.35 1.47 -12.35
C GLU A 297 -10.46 1.22 -13.58
N TYR A 298 -9.47 0.32 -13.46
CA TYR A 298 -8.82 -0.30 -14.61
C TYR A 298 -9.23 -1.77 -14.78
N PRO A 299 -9.07 -2.33 -16.00
CA PRO A 299 -9.22 -3.76 -16.20
C PRO A 299 -8.34 -4.55 -15.24
N GLN A 300 -8.89 -5.62 -14.68
CA GLN A 300 -8.21 -6.45 -13.70
C GLN A 300 -6.95 -7.14 -14.25
N GLU A 301 -6.88 -7.32 -15.57
CA GLU A 301 -5.70 -7.87 -16.24
C GLU A 301 -4.55 -6.85 -16.37
N VAL A 302 -4.74 -5.61 -15.91
CA VAL A 302 -3.73 -4.54 -15.92
C VAL A 302 -3.42 -4.03 -14.51
N SER A 303 -4.38 -4.12 -13.58
CA SER A 303 -4.19 -3.62 -12.21
C SER A 303 -4.78 -4.56 -11.17
N VAL A 304 -4.17 -4.56 -9.98
CA VAL A 304 -4.74 -5.21 -8.79
C VAL A 304 -5.77 -4.29 -8.14
N MET A 305 -6.95 -4.85 -7.84
CA MET A 305 -8.02 -4.11 -7.15
C MET A 305 -7.64 -3.88 -5.69
N ASP A 306 -7.87 -2.66 -5.22
CA ASP A 306 -7.66 -2.26 -3.83
C ASP A 306 -8.96 -1.95 -3.08
N PHE A 307 -9.08 -2.49 -1.87
CA PHE A 307 -10.22 -2.32 -0.96
C PHE A 307 -9.86 -1.40 0.22
N GLU A 308 -10.29 -0.13 0.14
CA GLU A 308 -10.11 0.85 1.22
C GLU A 308 -10.65 0.37 2.57
N LYS A 309 -9.79 0.25 3.59
CA LYS A 309 -10.17 -0.21 4.94
C LYS A 309 -11.08 -1.43 4.87
N GLY A 310 -10.70 -2.38 4.00
CA GLY A 310 -11.63 -3.34 3.44
C GLY A 310 -11.02 -4.72 3.27
N ARG A 311 -11.85 -5.69 2.88
CA ARG A 311 -11.42 -7.05 2.53
C ARG A 311 -12.58 -7.84 1.96
N THR A 312 -12.29 -8.95 1.32
CA THR A 312 -13.31 -9.87 0.82
C THR A 312 -13.88 -10.72 1.96
N ALA A 313 -15.17 -11.07 1.87
CA ALA A 313 -15.77 -12.02 2.81
C ALA A 313 -15.33 -13.46 2.52
N GLU A 314 -15.14 -13.77 1.25
CA GLU A 314 -14.82 -15.09 0.72
C GLU A 314 -13.44 -15.11 0.06
N LEU A 315 -12.92 -16.33 -0.14
CA LEU A 315 -11.73 -16.57 -0.96
C LEU A 315 -11.95 -16.11 -2.41
N THR A 316 -10.98 -15.42 -3.00
CA THR A 316 -10.99 -15.00 -4.41
C THR A 316 -9.98 -15.77 -5.24
N ALA A 317 -10.33 -16.00 -6.51
CA ALA A 317 -9.43 -16.59 -7.50
C ALA A 317 -8.27 -15.68 -7.91
N TYR A 318 -8.48 -14.38 -7.77
CA TYR A 318 -7.52 -13.33 -8.12
C TYR A 318 -6.96 -12.69 -6.84
N PRO A 319 -5.72 -12.19 -6.88
CA PRO A 319 -5.19 -11.39 -5.81
C PRO A 319 -5.86 -10.02 -5.75
N TRP A 320 -5.92 -9.48 -4.55
CA TRP A 320 -6.40 -8.12 -4.28
C TRP A 320 -5.53 -7.49 -3.20
N LEU A 321 -5.64 -6.17 -3.09
CA LEU A 321 -5.00 -5.37 -2.08
C LEU A 321 -6.07 -4.86 -1.11
N SER A 322 -5.73 -4.76 0.17
CA SER A 322 -6.38 -3.83 1.08
C SER A 322 -5.33 -2.87 1.58
N ASP A 323 -5.56 -1.60 1.34
CA ASP A 323 -5.03 -0.54 2.17
C ASP A 323 -5.82 -0.44 3.48
N ASP A 324 -5.10 -0.43 4.59
CA ASP A 324 -5.65 -0.19 5.90
C ASP A 324 -4.72 0.70 6.71
N THR A 325 -5.19 1.29 7.79
CA THR A 325 -4.37 2.13 8.68
C THR A 325 -4.33 1.58 10.09
N ILE A 326 -3.21 1.80 10.78
CA ILE A 326 -3.11 1.53 12.21
C ILE A 326 -4.05 2.41 13.05
N SER A 327 -4.55 3.51 12.49
CA SER A 327 -5.52 4.40 13.13
C SER A 327 -6.95 3.88 12.96
N THR A 328 -7.80 4.16 13.94
CA THR A 328 -9.24 3.85 13.88
C THR A 328 -10.03 4.84 13.02
N ARG A 329 -9.44 6.00 12.69
CA ARG A 329 -10.18 7.12 12.08
C ARG A 329 -9.46 7.72 10.87
N SER A 330 -8.47 8.59 11.09
CA SER A 330 -7.77 9.30 10.02
C SER A 330 -6.56 8.52 9.49
N TRP A 331 -6.18 8.78 8.25
CA TRP A 331 -4.95 8.28 7.66
C TRP A 331 -3.73 9.12 8.08
N SER A 332 -3.88 10.42 8.26
CA SER A 332 -2.80 11.31 8.75
C SER A 332 -2.77 11.44 10.28
N TYR A 333 -1.65 11.92 10.80
CA TYR A 333 -1.48 12.24 12.22
C TYR A 333 -2.42 13.36 12.65
N LEU A 334 -2.89 13.30 13.90
CA LEU A 334 -3.66 14.36 14.56
C LEU A 334 -3.14 14.58 15.98
N ASP A 335 -3.13 15.83 16.46
CA ASP A 335 -2.74 16.17 17.84
C ASP A 335 -3.78 15.68 18.87
N SER A 336 -5.04 15.63 18.45
CA SER A 336 -6.17 15.15 19.24
C SER A 336 -7.03 14.18 18.43
N ASP A 337 -7.76 13.31 19.13
CA ASP A 337 -8.64 12.30 18.52
C ASP A 337 -7.95 11.32 17.56
N PHE A 338 -6.63 11.14 17.72
CA PHE A 338 -5.88 10.08 17.05
C PHE A 338 -5.87 8.83 17.92
N TYR A 339 -6.63 7.81 17.52
CA TYR A 339 -6.73 6.55 18.27
C TYR A 339 -6.23 5.39 17.42
N LEU A 340 -5.36 4.58 17.99
CA LEU A 340 -4.80 3.40 17.36
C LEU A 340 -5.68 2.17 17.51
N LYS A 341 -5.67 1.31 16.50
CA LYS A 341 -6.25 -0.02 16.55
C LYS A 341 -5.41 -0.90 17.48
N PRO A 342 -6.04 -1.83 18.22
CA PRO A 342 -5.29 -2.89 18.89
C PRO A 342 -4.49 -3.69 17.86
N VAL A 343 -3.20 -3.95 18.13
CA VAL A 343 -2.32 -4.69 17.20
C VAL A 343 -2.87 -6.07 16.82
N LYS A 344 -3.55 -6.75 17.75
CA LYS A 344 -4.23 -8.03 17.48
C LYS A 344 -5.25 -7.92 16.34
N VAL A 345 -5.98 -6.80 16.23
CA VAL A 345 -6.94 -6.58 15.14
C VAL A 345 -6.21 -6.48 13.81
N VAL A 346 -5.16 -5.66 13.75
CA VAL A 346 -4.37 -5.46 12.52
C VAL A 346 -3.74 -6.78 12.04
N LEU A 347 -3.11 -7.51 12.96
CA LEU A 347 -2.46 -8.78 12.63
C LEU A 347 -3.46 -9.86 12.22
N ASN A 348 -4.58 -10.00 12.93
CA ASN A 348 -5.58 -11.01 12.58
C ASN A 348 -6.30 -10.68 11.27
N ASP A 349 -6.57 -9.40 11.01
CA ASP A 349 -7.13 -8.96 9.73
C ASP A 349 -6.14 -9.21 8.57
N PHE A 350 -4.83 -9.06 8.81
CA PHE A 350 -3.78 -9.40 7.85
C PHE A 350 -3.75 -10.90 7.54
N ILE A 351 -3.75 -11.76 8.56
CA ILE A 351 -3.74 -13.22 8.35
C ILE A 351 -5.01 -13.68 7.61
N ASP A 352 -6.19 -13.13 7.95
CA ASP A 352 -7.45 -13.38 7.24
C ASP A 352 -7.36 -12.93 5.78
N THR A 353 -6.77 -11.76 5.53
CA THR A 353 -6.52 -11.20 4.19
C THR A 353 -5.66 -12.14 3.35
N VAL A 354 -4.51 -12.59 3.87
CA VAL A 354 -3.60 -13.50 3.14
C VAL A 354 -4.27 -14.82 2.78
N SER A 355 -5.05 -15.39 3.71
CA SER A 355 -5.78 -16.64 3.47
C SER A 355 -6.82 -16.56 2.34
N LYS A 356 -7.28 -15.35 2.01
CA LYS A 356 -8.29 -15.04 0.99
C LYS A 356 -7.70 -14.49 -0.30
N ASN A 357 -6.40 -14.71 -0.53
CA ASN A 357 -5.64 -14.21 -1.68
C ASN A 357 -5.34 -12.70 -1.64
N GLY A 358 -5.53 -12.05 -0.49
CA GLY A 358 -5.30 -10.63 -0.32
C GLY A 358 -3.88 -10.27 0.12
N HIS A 359 -3.55 -9.00 -0.04
CA HIS A 359 -2.31 -8.36 0.41
C HIS A 359 -2.67 -7.13 1.23
N LEU A 360 -1.79 -6.73 2.16
CA LEU A 360 -2.01 -5.58 3.02
C LEU A 360 -1.02 -4.45 2.68
N LEU A 361 -1.55 -3.27 2.35
CA LEU A 361 -0.80 -2.01 2.36
C LEU A 361 -1.14 -1.27 3.66
N LEU A 362 -0.25 -1.32 4.65
CA LEU A 362 -0.49 -0.72 5.95
C LEU A 362 -0.02 0.73 5.98
N ASN A 363 -0.92 1.66 6.25
CA ASN A 363 -0.62 3.07 6.51
C ASN A 363 -0.10 3.27 7.94
N VAL A 364 0.96 4.06 8.06
CA VAL A 364 1.29 4.81 9.30
C VAL A 364 1.09 6.31 9.11
N SER A 365 1.07 7.04 10.22
CA SER A 365 0.69 8.45 10.29
C SER A 365 1.80 9.28 10.94
N PRO A 366 2.89 9.60 10.21
CA PRO A 366 3.96 10.45 10.72
C PRO A 366 3.47 11.87 11.00
N ARG A 367 4.10 12.53 11.96
CA ARG A 367 3.88 13.97 12.23
C ARG A 367 4.57 14.83 11.19
N SER A 368 4.14 16.09 11.06
CA SER A 368 4.76 17.07 10.16
C SER A 368 6.26 17.27 10.37
N ASP A 369 6.80 17.04 11.57
CA ASP A 369 8.24 17.11 11.86
C ASP A 369 9.05 15.88 11.40
N GLY A 370 8.40 14.85 10.86
CA GLY A 370 9.05 13.66 10.30
C GLY A 370 9.21 12.48 11.26
N ILE A 371 8.67 12.58 12.48
CA ILE A 371 8.65 11.46 13.43
C ILE A 371 7.45 10.56 13.14
N ILE A 372 7.69 9.25 13.03
CA ILE A 372 6.67 8.22 13.25
C ILE A 372 6.57 8.02 14.77
N PRO A 373 5.42 8.35 15.41
CA PRO A 373 5.27 8.23 16.87
C PRO A 373 5.52 6.82 17.41
N ASP A 374 6.07 6.72 18.62
CA ASP A 374 6.52 5.45 19.23
C ASP A 374 5.39 4.40 19.38
N ASP A 375 4.16 4.84 19.63
CA ASP A 375 3.00 3.96 19.72
C ASP A 375 2.66 3.30 18.37
N GLN A 376 2.84 4.03 17.26
CA GLN A 376 2.75 3.50 15.90
C GLN A 376 3.91 2.55 15.61
N ARG A 377 5.15 2.93 15.98
CA ARG A 377 6.33 2.08 15.83
C ARG A 377 6.15 0.75 16.58
N GLN A 378 5.58 0.78 17.78
CA GLN A 378 5.35 -0.42 18.58
C GLN A 378 4.36 -1.38 17.91
N ILE A 379 3.31 -0.89 17.26
CA ILE A 379 2.39 -1.75 16.48
C ILE A 379 3.15 -2.44 15.34
N LEU A 380 3.94 -1.68 14.59
CA LEU A 380 4.74 -2.21 13.48
C LEU A 380 5.75 -3.27 13.96
N LEU A 381 6.49 -2.97 15.04
CA LEU A 381 7.48 -3.89 15.61
C LEU A 381 6.83 -5.17 16.15
N THR A 382 5.68 -5.07 16.80
CA THR A 382 4.94 -6.26 17.27
C THR A 382 4.47 -7.15 16.11
N ILE A 383 3.98 -6.56 15.02
CA ILE A 383 3.64 -7.30 13.78
C ILE A 383 4.90 -7.97 13.21
N GLY A 384 5.99 -7.23 13.12
CA GLY A 384 7.28 -7.69 12.64
C GLY A 384 7.86 -8.84 13.44
N ASP A 385 7.79 -8.77 14.78
CA ASP A 385 8.24 -9.83 15.68
C ASP A 385 7.44 -11.12 15.52
N TRP A 386 6.14 -11.01 15.22
CA TRP A 386 5.31 -12.17 14.88
C TRP A 386 5.69 -12.74 13.50
N LEU A 387 5.88 -11.90 12.49
CA LEU A 387 6.27 -12.32 11.14
C LEU A 387 7.67 -12.91 11.07
N LYS A 388 8.60 -12.46 11.90
CA LYS A 388 9.94 -13.06 12.00
C LYS A 388 9.88 -14.53 12.45
N ARG A 389 8.90 -14.87 13.29
CA ARG A 389 8.71 -16.22 13.87
C ARG A 389 7.78 -17.11 13.06
N ASN A 390 6.75 -16.52 12.44
CA ASN A 390 5.67 -17.26 11.77
C ASN A 390 5.55 -16.92 10.27
N GLY A 391 6.46 -16.12 9.71
CA GLY A 391 6.37 -15.60 8.34
C GLY A 391 6.42 -16.67 7.26
N GLU A 392 6.92 -17.87 7.58
CA GLU A 392 6.84 -19.04 6.70
C GLU A 392 5.39 -19.42 6.34
N ALA A 393 4.43 -19.19 7.25
CA ALA A 393 3.00 -19.37 6.98
C ALA A 393 2.35 -18.22 6.17
N ILE A 394 3.12 -17.18 5.81
CA ILE A 394 2.62 -15.96 5.17
C ILE A 394 3.34 -15.71 3.84
N TYR A 395 4.64 -15.44 3.88
CA TYR A 395 5.43 -15.08 2.71
C TYR A 395 5.55 -16.25 1.74
N SER A 396 5.52 -15.95 0.45
CA SER A 396 5.58 -16.95 -0.64
C SER A 396 4.52 -18.05 -0.59
N THR A 397 3.50 -17.92 0.27
CA THR A 397 2.36 -18.84 0.29
C THR A 397 1.28 -18.47 -0.73
N ARG A 398 0.36 -19.39 -0.98
CA ARG A 398 -0.88 -19.18 -1.73
C ARG A 398 -2.07 -19.62 -0.88
N PRO A 399 -3.30 -19.15 -1.17
CA PRO A 399 -4.48 -19.67 -0.50
C PRO A 399 -4.58 -21.19 -0.64
N TRP A 400 -5.09 -21.85 0.40
CA TRP A 400 -5.48 -23.25 0.30
C TRP A 400 -6.87 -23.38 -0.34
N LEU A 401 -7.38 -24.61 -0.46
CA LEU A 401 -8.68 -24.93 -1.07
C LEU A 401 -9.85 -24.14 -0.45
N GLU A 402 -9.72 -23.79 0.84
CA GLU A 402 -10.60 -22.90 1.60
C GLU A 402 -9.75 -21.94 2.43
N TYR A 403 -10.25 -20.71 2.65
CA TYR A 403 -9.48 -19.69 3.40
C TYR A 403 -9.42 -19.97 4.90
N GLY A 404 -10.46 -20.61 5.45
CA GLY A 404 -10.59 -20.73 6.90
C GLY A 404 -11.90 -21.28 7.42
N GLU A 405 -11.95 -21.38 8.74
CA GLU A 405 -13.12 -21.82 9.51
C GLU A 405 -13.21 -21.10 10.86
N GLY A 406 -14.26 -21.43 11.62
CA GLY A 406 -14.56 -20.80 12.90
C GLY A 406 -15.81 -19.92 12.90
N PRO A 407 -16.20 -19.41 14.09
CA PRO A 407 -17.38 -18.57 14.27
C PRO A 407 -17.22 -17.14 13.72
N ALA A 408 -16.00 -16.60 13.62
CA ALA A 408 -15.74 -15.26 13.12
C ALA A 408 -15.78 -15.23 11.58
N LYS A 409 -16.99 -15.09 11.05
CA LYS A 409 -17.26 -14.98 9.62
C LYS A 409 -17.79 -13.61 9.23
N MET A 410 -17.22 -13.05 8.18
CA MET A 410 -17.74 -11.83 7.57
C MET A 410 -19.01 -12.16 6.78
N LYS A 411 -20.08 -11.38 7.00
CA LYS A 411 -21.31 -11.52 6.21
C LYS A 411 -21.20 -10.90 4.82
N GLN A 412 -20.39 -9.85 4.70
CA GLN A 412 -20.19 -9.11 3.46
C GLN A 412 -18.78 -8.51 3.48
N GLY A 413 -18.09 -8.58 2.34
CA GLY A 413 -16.82 -7.88 2.11
C GLY A 413 -17.01 -6.54 1.42
N GLY A 414 -15.92 -5.85 1.18
CA GLY A 414 -15.89 -4.55 0.50
C GLY A 414 -15.06 -3.52 1.27
N SER A 415 -15.19 -2.27 0.87
CA SER A 415 -14.47 -1.13 1.44
C SER A 415 -15.19 -0.52 2.65
N HIS A 416 -14.43 0.18 3.48
CA HIS A 416 -14.84 0.92 4.68
C HIS A 416 -15.56 0.05 5.71
N LEU A 417 -14.97 -1.10 6.02
CA LEU A 417 -15.47 -1.98 7.07
C LEU A 417 -15.32 -1.28 8.43
N LYS A 418 -16.45 -1.08 9.12
CA LYS A 418 -16.50 -0.30 10.38
C LYS A 418 -16.38 -1.13 11.64
N LYS A 419 -16.45 -2.46 11.53
CA LYS A 419 -16.49 -3.35 12.69
C LYS A 419 -15.28 -4.27 12.66
N PHE A 420 -14.55 -4.29 13.78
CA PHE A 420 -13.52 -5.28 13.99
C PHE A 420 -14.15 -6.67 14.13
N MET A 421 -13.49 -7.65 13.54
CA MET A 421 -13.83 -9.04 13.75
C MET A 421 -13.22 -9.50 15.08
N ALA A 422 -13.99 -10.25 15.86
CA ALA A 422 -13.55 -10.79 17.14
C ALA A 422 -13.04 -12.22 16.93
N TYR A 423 -11.84 -12.35 16.37
CA TYR A 423 -11.19 -13.65 16.19
C TYR A 423 -10.71 -14.23 17.53
N THR A 424 -10.81 -15.56 17.62
CA THR A 424 -10.47 -16.37 18.80
C THR A 424 -9.67 -17.60 18.41
N GLU A 425 -9.25 -18.40 19.39
CA GLU A 425 -8.64 -19.72 19.20
C GLU A 425 -9.54 -20.74 18.46
N LYS A 426 -10.81 -20.40 18.24
CA LYS A 426 -11.77 -21.21 17.45
C LYS A 426 -11.78 -20.87 15.97
N ASP A 427 -11.02 -19.85 15.56
CA ASP A 427 -10.92 -19.41 14.19
C ASP A 427 -9.58 -19.87 13.60
N ILE A 428 -9.62 -20.51 12.44
CA ILE A 428 -8.46 -21.07 11.76
C ILE A 428 -8.37 -20.49 10.35
N ARG A 429 -7.15 -20.16 9.90
CA ARG A 429 -6.83 -19.70 8.55
C ARG A 429 -5.79 -20.57 7.89
N TYR A 430 -5.93 -20.77 6.59
CA TYR A 430 -5.11 -21.69 5.82
C TYR A 430 -4.33 -20.99 4.71
N THR A 431 -3.08 -21.39 4.55
CA THR A 431 -2.20 -21.03 3.43
C THR A 431 -1.36 -22.25 3.07
N GLY A 432 -0.92 -22.37 1.82
CA GLY A 432 -0.09 -23.48 1.36
C GLY A 432 1.18 -23.00 0.66
N SER A 433 2.23 -23.83 0.68
CA SER A 433 3.42 -23.62 -0.15
C SER A 433 3.06 -23.73 -1.64
N LYS A 434 3.85 -23.09 -2.51
CA LYS A 434 3.59 -23.07 -3.97
C LYS A 434 3.61 -24.47 -4.58
N ASP A 435 4.50 -25.32 -4.10
CA ASP A 435 4.63 -26.73 -4.53
C ASP A 435 3.56 -27.64 -3.92
N GLY A 436 2.78 -27.14 -2.96
CA GLY A 436 1.72 -27.86 -2.26
C GLY A 436 2.22 -29.00 -1.36
N GLU A 437 3.50 -29.00 -0.99
CA GLU A 437 4.06 -29.97 -0.05
C GLU A 437 3.80 -29.58 1.42
N GLU A 438 3.47 -28.31 1.67
CA GLU A 438 3.29 -27.75 3.01
C GLU A 438 1.94 -27.05 3.11
N LEU A 439 1.17 -27.41 4.14
CA LEU A 439 -0.05 -26.71 4.53
C LEU A 439 0.17 -26.04 5.88
N TYR A 440 -0.19 -24.77 5.95
CA TYR A 440 -0.16 -23.99 7.18
C TYR A 440 -1.57 -23.84 7.73
N VAL A 441 -1.71 -24.18 9.02
CA VAL A 441 -2.94 -24.05 9.80
C VAL A 441 -2.67 -22.99 10.86
N THR A 442 -3.26 -21.81 10.71
CA THR A 442 -3.03 -20.68 11.64
C THR A 442 -4.25 -20.47 12.53
N VAL A 443 -4.10 -20.70 13.83
CA VAL A 443 -5.13 -20.46 14.86
C VAL A 443 -5.09 -18.99 15.30
N MET A 444 -6.22 -18.29 15.25
CA MET A 444 -6.32 -16.84 15.45
C MET A 444 -6.44 -16.43 16.94
N GLY A 445 -5.67 -17.09 17.78
CA GLY A 445 -5.60 -16.93 19.22
C GLY A 445 -4.64 -17.94 19.83
N THR A 446 -4.62 -18.06 21.16
CA THR A 446 -3.78 -19.04 21.86
C THR A 446 -4.55 -20.35 22.06
N PRO A 447 -4.21 -21.44 21.35
CA PRO A 447 -4.90 -22.72 21.51
C PRO A 447 -4.48 -23.43 22.80
N SER A 448 -5.30 -24.37 23.26
CA SER A 448 -4.99 -25.25 24.40
C SER A 448 -5.58 -26.65 24.17
N GLY A 449 -4.92 -27.68 24.71
CA GLY A 449 -5.36 -29.07 24.55
C GLY A 449 -5.16 -29.60 23.13
N THR A 450 -6.16 -29.46 22.26
CA THR A 450 -6.12 -29.93 20.88
C THR A 450 -6.53 -28.85 19.88
N VAL A 451 -5.94 -28.93 18.68
CA VAL A 451 -6.42 -28.21 17.49
C VAL A 451 -6.94 -29.24 16.51
N GLU A 452 -8.19 -29.09 16.12
CA GLU A 452 -8.92 -30.02 15.26
C GLU A 452 -9.49 -29.27 14.06
N PRO A 453 -8.75 -29.18 12.94
CA PRO A 453 -9.17 -28.43 11.78
C PRO A 453 -10.38 -29.13 11.12
N ALA A 454 -11.59 -28.60 11.32
CA ALA A 454 -12.84 -29.33 11.08
C ALA A 454 -13.22 -29.45 9.60
N ILE A 455 -12.69 -28.57 8.74
CA ILE A 455 -12.86 -28.67 7.29
C ILE A 455 -11.80 -29.56 6.61
N LEU A 456 -10.72 -29.91 7.30
CA LEU A 456 -9.62 -30.71 6.77
C LEU A 456 -9.91 -32.20 6.93
N GLN A 457 -9.69 -32.96 5.86
CA GLN A 457 -9.63 -34.43 5.92
C GLN A 457 -8.25 -34.92 5.51
N VAL A 458 -7.78 -35.97 6.18
CA VAL A 458 -6.51 -36.64 5.92
C VAL A 458 -6.78 -37.93 5.15
N ASN A 459 -6.29 -37.99 3.91
CA ASN A 459 -6.36 -39.16 3.05
C ASN A 459 -5.19 -40.12 3.31
N ASP A 460 -4.00 -39.58 3.55
CA ASP A 460 -2.80 -40.32 3.98
C ASP A 460 -1.98 -39.48 4.96
N ALA A 461 -1.48 -40.14 6.02
CA ALA A 461 -0.62 -39.57 7.04
C ALA A 461 0.67 -40.40 7.25
N SER A 462 0.96 -41.36 6.38
CA SER A 462 2.10 -42.28 6.50
C SER A 462 3.45 -41.56 6.65
N GLY A 463 3.60 -40.37 6.06
CA GLY A 463 4.75 -39.48 6.21
C GLY A 463 4.46 -38.18 6.98
N GLY A 464 3.32 -38.08 7.65
CA GLY A 464 2.82 -36.85 8.25
C GLY A 464 3.70 -36.33 9.37
N GLN A 465 4.00 -35.03 9.36
CA GLN A 465 4.66 -34.31 10.45
C GLN A 465 3.94 -32.99 10.72
N VAL A 466 3.72 -32.69 11.99
CA VAL A 466 3.16 -31.42 12.44
C VAL A 466 4.22 -30.68 13.26
N GLU A 467 4.54 -29.46 12.85
CA GLU A 467 5.45 -28.56 13.56
C GLU A 467 4.70 -27.29 13.95
N LEU A 468 4.82 -26.85 15.20
CA LEU A 468 4.48 -25.48 15.58
C LEU A 468 5.65 -24.57 15.19
N LEU A 469 5.40 -23.50 14.44
CA LEU A 469 6.48 -22.62 13.96
C LEU A 469 7.13 -21.82 15.09
N SER A 470 6.34 -21.41 16.09
CA SER A 470 6.82 -20.63 17.23
C SER A 470 6.04 -20.93 18.51
N PRO A 471 6.70 -21.40 19.59
CA PRO A 471 8.09 -21.89 19.61
C PRO A 471 8.25 -23.07 18.65
N LYS A 472 9.39 -23.14 17.96
CA LYS A 472 9.65 -24.19 16.97
C LYS A 472 9.68 -25.57 17.63
N GLN A 473 8.66 -26.39 17.39
CA GLN A 473 8.49 -27.68 18.06
C GLN A 473 7.69 -28.67 17.22
N ASN A 474 8.20 -29.90 17.06
CA ASN A 474 7.43 -31.01 16.52
C ASN A 474 6.35 -31.45 17.51
N LEU A 475 5.13 -31.60 17.01
CA LEU A 475 3.96 -31.98 17.79
C LEU A 475 3.51 -33.40 17.46
N THR A 476 2.93 -34.05 18.45
CA THR A 476 2.21 -35.31 18.25
C THR A 476 0.84 -35.03 17.66
N PHE A 477 0.39 -35.89 16.76
CA PHE A 477 -0.94 -35.84 16.19
C PHE A 477 -1.55 -37.24 16.11
N GLU A 478 -2.86 -37.30 15.96
CA GLU A 478 -3.60 -38.52 15.64
C GLU A 478 -4.57 -38.26 14.49
N VAL A 479 -4.85 -39.30 13.70
CA VAL A 479 -5.88 -39.26 12.66
C VAL A 479 -7.00 -40.22 13.05
N LYS A 480 -8.19 -39.67 13.30
CA LYS A 480 -9.39 -40.44 13.69
C LYS A 480 -10.47 -40.22 12.66
N ASP A 481 -10.92 -41.28 11.99
CA ASP A 481 -11.95 -41.20 10.94
C ASP A 481 -11.64 -40.11 9.88
N LYS A 482 -10.36 -40.03 9.46
CA LYS A 482 -9.79 -38.99 8.58
C LYS A 482 -9.70 -37.58 9.16
N ALA A 483 -10.16 -37.32 10.37
CA ALA A 483 -9.97 -36.04 11.05
C ALA A 483 -8.58 -35.96 11.69
N LEU A 484 -7.90 -34.83 11.52
CA LEU A 484 -6.62 -34.55 12.17
C LEU A 484 -6.86 -33.94 13.55
N VAL A 485 -6.19 -34.50 14.56
CA VAL A 485 -6.16 -33.94 15.92
C VAL A 485 -4.69 -33.64 16.26
N ILE A 486 -4.38 -32.36 16.47
CA ILE A 486 -3.04 -31.90 16.82
C ILE A 486 -3.01 -31.67 18.33
N HIS A 487 -2.06 -32.28 19.04
CA HIS A 487 -1.90 -32.07 20.49
C HIS A 487 -1.02 -30.86 20.76
N VAL A 488 -1.58 -29.89 21.49
CA VAL A 488 -0.95 -28.60 21.80
C VAL A 488 -0.27 -28.69 23.17
N PRO A 489 0.92 -28.09 23.36
CA PRO A 489 1.55 -28.03 24.67
C PRO A 489 0.71 -27.27 25.71
N ASP A 490 0.68 -27.74 26.96
CA ASP A 490 -0.16 -27.17 28.03
C ASP A 490 0.20 -25.73 28.44
N ASN A 491 1.39 -25.23 28.09
CA ASN A 491 1.93 -23.94 28.54
C ASN A 491 2.42 -23.07 27.38
N LEU A 492 1.62 -22.92 26.32
CA LEU A 492 1.91 -21.93 25.29
C LEU A 492 1.80 -20.50 25.86
N PRO A 493 2.76 -19.60 25.58
CA PRO A 493 2.64 -18.21 25.97
C PRO A 493 1.41 -17.57 25.29
N GLU A 494 0.92 -16.44 25.80
CA GLU A 494 -0.12 -15.71 25.07
C GLU A 494 0.49 -15.10 23.81
N ASP A 495 -0.14 -15.32 22.65
CA ASP A 495 0.21 -14.68 21.39
C ASP A 495 -1.07 -14.38 20.59
N HIS A 496 -0.95 -13.53 19.57
CA HIS A 496 -2.05 -13.09 18.72
C HIS A 496 -2.61 -14.21 17.84
N ALA A 497 -1.72 -15.07 17.34
CA ALA A 497 -2.03 -16.23 16.52
C ALA A 497 -0.88 -17.26 16.55
N TYR A 498 -1.19 -18.53 16.32
CA TYR A 498 -0.23 -19.65 16.27
C TYR A 498 -0.31 -20.39 14.94
N ALA A 499 0.83 -20.53 14.25
CA ALA A 499 0.91 -21.22 12.97
C ALA A 499 1.51 -22.63 13.12
N PHE A 500 0.79 -23.61 12.57
CA PHE A 500 1.18 -25.02 12.53
C PHE A 500 1.49 -25.39 11.08
N LYS A 501 2.64 -26.02 10.85
CA LYS A 501 3.07 -26.52 9.55
C LYS A 501 2.81 -28.02 9.47
N LEU A 502 2.11 -28.44 8.42
CA LEU A 502 1.82 -29.82 8.08
C LEU A 502 2.62 -30.20 6.84
N THR A 503 3.41 -31.27 6.92
CA THR A 503 4.18 -31.81 5.78
C THR A 503 4.00 -33.32 5.68
N GLY A 504 4.12 -33.88 4.47
CA GLY A 504 4.05 -35.33 4.26
C GLY A 504 2.65 -35.93 4.45
N PHE A 505 1.62 -35.08 4.46
CA PHE A 505 0.22 -35.49 4.44
C PHE A 505 -0.34 -35.42 3.01
N ASP A 506 -1.27 -36.33 2.70
CA ASP A 506 -2.25 -36.12 1.63
C ASP A 506 -3.55 -35.62 2.29
N VAL A 507 -3.90 -34.35 2.04
CA VAL A 507 -5.04 -33.67 2.67
C VAL A 507 -5.99 -33.11 1.62
N GLY A 508 -7.26 -33.06 1.97
CA GLY A 508 -8.30 -32.39 1.20
C GLY A 508 -9.38 -31.78 2.09
N LEU A 509 -10.48 -31.39 1.49
CA LEU A 509 -11.66 -30.90 2.20
C LEU A 509 -12.57 -32.06 2.60
N THR A 510 -13.18 -31.99 3.79
CA THR A 510 -14.29 -32.89 4.13
C THR A 510 -15.41 -32.81 3.08
N PRO A 511 -16.22 -33.86 2.85
CA PRO A 511 -17.27 -33.82 1.84
C PRO A 511 -18.23 -32.63 1.99
N LYS A 512 -18.54 -32.25 3.24
CA LYS A 512 -19.39 -31.08 3.55
C LYS A 512 -18.69 -29.76 3.22
N ALA A 513 -17.39 -29.64 3.47
CA ALA A 513 -16.64 -28.43 3.10
C ALA A 513 -16.50 -28.33 1.58
N GLN A 514 -16.18 -29.44 0.90
CA GLN A 514 -16.13 -29.49 -0.56
C GLN A 514 -17.45 -29.11 -1.21
N GLN A 515 -18.58 -29.61 -0.69
CA GLN A 515 -19.91 -29.24 -1.20
C GLN A 515 -20.15 -27.72 -1.06
N ARG A 516 -19.91 -27.15 0.12
CA ARG A 516 -20.07 -25.69 0.35
C ARG A 516 -19.21 -24.87 -0.59
N ARG A 517 -17.97 -25.31 -0.83
CA ARG A 517 -17.05 -24.67 -1.79
C ARG A 517 -17.63 -24.67 -3.20
N ASN A 518 -18.10 -25.83 -3.66
CA ASN A 518 -18.66 -25.99 -5.00
C ASN A 518 -19.92 -25.11 -5.17
N GLU A 519 -20.80 -25.07 -4.18
CA GLU A 519 -21.99 -24.19 -4.16
C GLU A 519 -21.60 -22.71 -4.23
N ALA A 520 -20.54 -22.30 -3.53
CA ALA A 520 -20.03 -20.92 -3.57
C ALA A 520 -19.48 -20.56 -4.95
N ILE A 521 -18.72 -21.46 -5.58
CA ILE A 521 -18.19 -21.29 -6.94
C ILE A 521 -19.34 -21.14 -7.95
N GLU A 522 -20.31 -22.06 -7.92
CA GLU A 522 -21.48 -22.01 -8.82
C GLU A 522 -22.29 -20.72 -8.65
N ALA A 523 -22.44 -20.23 -7.42
CA ALA A 523 -23.16 -18.98 -7.14
C ALA A 523 -22.48 -17.74 -7.73
N VAL A 524 -21.14 -17.75 -7.88
CA VAL A 524 -20.39 -16.65 -8.52
C VAL A 524 -20.58 -16.69 -10.03
N ASP A 525 -20.51 -17.86 -10.66
CA ASP A 525 -20.72 -18.04 -12.11
C ASP A 525 -22.10 -17.55 -12.57
N ILE A 526 -23.13 -17.69 -11.73
CA ILE A 526 -24.50 -17.24 -12.05
C ILE A 526 -24.68 -15.72 -11.90
N LYS A 527 -23.98 -15.07 -10.96
CA LYS A 527 -24.20 -13.65 -10.63
C LYS A 527 -23.30 -12.69 -11.43
N ASN A 528 -22.17 -13.15 -11.94
CA ASN A 528 -21.13 -12.28 -12.50
C ASN A 528 -20.81 -12.58 -13.97
N ILE A 529 -21.74 -12.31 -14.90
CA ILE A 529 -21.45 -12.31 -16.35
C ILE A 529 -20.41 -11.24 -16.75
N ARG A 530 -20.03 -10.33 -15.84
CA ARG A 530 -19.03 -9.25 -16.07
C ARG A 530 -17.65 -9.47 -15.43
N PHE A 531 -17.53 -10.35 -14.45
CA PHE A 531 -16.22 -10.77 -13.95
C PHE A 531 -15.88 -12.10 -14.61
N ARG A 532 -14.60 -12.33 -14.91
CA ARG A 532 -14.03 -13.56 -15.51
C ARG A 532 -14.94 -14.79 -15.27
N LYS A 533 -15.26 -15.57 -16.32
CA LYS A 533 -15.72 -16.95 -16.13
C LYS A 533 -14.64 -17.63 -15.30
N LEU A 534 -14.88 -17.81 -14.00
CA LEU A 534 -13.88 -18.32 -13.06
C LEU A 534 -13.77 -19.81 -13.34
N HIS A 535 -12.75 -20.23 -14.10
CA HIS A 535 -12.49 -21.66 -14.17
C HIS A 535 -11.81 -22.08 -12.85
N PRO A 536 -12.14 -23.24 -12.25
CA PRO A 536 -11.46 -23.75 -11.06
C PRO A 536 -9.92 -23.87 -11.19
N ASN A 537 -9.41 -23.85 -12.43
CA ASN A 537 -7.98 -23.89 -12.77
C ASN A 537 -7.32 -22.50 -12.86
N ASP A 538 -8.10 -21.41 -12.77
CA ASP A 538 -7.59 -20.03 -12.75
C ASP A 538 -7.10 -19.61 -11.35
N ILE A 539 -7.32 -20.46 -10.34
CA ILE A 539 -6.86 -20.22 -8.98
C ILE A 539 -5.50 -20.90 -8.85
N HIS A 540 -4.45 -20.11 -8.66
CA HIS A 540 -3.13 -20.60 -8.26
C HIS A 540 -3.17 -21.01 -6.78
N PHE A 541 -3.93 -22.07 -6.46
CA PHE A 541 -3.79 -22.77 -5.19
C PHE A 541 -2.34 -23.25 -5.06
N GLY A 542 -1.80 -23.31 -3.84
CA GLY A 542 -0.63 -24.17 -3.61
C GLY A 542 -0.95 -25.54 -4.21
N GLN A 543 -0.08 -26.08 -5.06
CA GLN A 543 -0.42 -27.24 -5.91
C GLN A 543 -0.77 -28.47 -5.06
N CYS A 544 -2.04 -28.65 -4.67
CA CYS A 544 -2.47 -29.90 -4.05
C CYS A 544 -2.19 -31.03 -5.05
N LYS A 545 -1.57 -32.13 -4.57
CA LYS A 545 -1.18 -33.31 -5.36
C LYS A 545 -2.32 -34.00 -6.11
N GLU A 546 -3.55 -33.53 -6.01
CA GLU A 546 -4.73 -34.10 -6.70
C GLU A 546 -4.65 -34.07 -8.24
N ASN A 547 -3.73 -33.32 -8.85
CA ASN A 547 -3.62 -33.23 -10.32
C ASN A 547 -2.53 -34.11 -10.99
N ARG A 548 -2.01 -35.17 -10.36
CA ARG A 548 -1.22 -36.21 -11.09
C ARG A 548 -2.03 -37.41 -11.58
N LEU A 549 -3.35 -37.42 -11.38
CA LEU A 549 -4.23 -38.50 -11.83
C LEU A 549 -5.46 -37.93 -12.55
N ASN A 550 -5.25 -37.28 -13.70
CA ASN A 550 -6.01 -37.49 -14.95
C ASN A 550 -5.75 -36.31 -15.92
N GLN A 551 -5.18 -36.66 -17.08
CA GLN A 551 -5.17 -36.01 -18.39
C GLN A 551 -5.33 -34.49 -18.51
#